data_AF-A0A7S2AH04-F1
#
_entry.id   AF-A0A7S2AH04-F1
#
_cell.length_a   1.000
_cell.length_b   1.000
_cell.length_c   1.000
_cell.angle_alpha   90.00
_cell.angle_beta   90.00
_cell.angle_gamma   90.00
#
_symmetry.space_group_name_H-M   'P 1'
#
loop_
_entity.id
_entity.type
_entity.pdbx_description
1 polymer ?
#
loop_
_entity_poly.entity_id
_entity_poly.type
_entity_poly.pdbx_seq_one_letter_code
_entity_poly.pdbx_strand_id
1 'polypeptide(L)'
;EARKVLRYVAAAEGSDERAAVASKLRDTYVVPFPQCPGSKYCIQPTSPEEAHARCYVCGGGAGGITLSLDTNVWTLGELASFLKKKLSMHLPLLETDEAGQLYEEGDDLDEDEVERYETLAKKRLPGMPGDGS
;
A
#
# COMPACT_ATOMS: atom_id res chain seq x y z
N GLU A 1 -21.76 -9.05 10.66
CA GLU A 1 -20.48 -8.38 10.35
C GLU A 1 -19.54 -8.59 11.53
N ALA A 2 -18.43 -9.30 11.34
CA ALA A 2 -17.47 -9.58 12.42
C ALA A 2 -16.46 -8.42 12.52
N ARG A 3 -16.21 -7.92 13.74
CA ARG A 3 -15.26 -6.82 13.98
C ARG A 3 -13.95 -7.39 14.56
N LYS A 4 -12.82 -6.99 13.99
CA LYS A 4 -11.47 -7.34 14.47
C LYS A 4 -11.11 -6.43 15.65
N VAL A 5 -10.72 -7.01 16.79
CA VAL A 5 -10.23 -6.26 17.95
C VAL A 5 -8.73 -6.51 18.08
N LEU A 6 -7.91 -5.50 17.75
CA LEU A 6 -6.46 -5.54 17.93
C LEU A 6 -6.12 -5.01 19.34
N ARG A 7 -5.53 -5.84 20.19
CA ARG A 7 -4.86 -5.39 21.42
C ARG A 7 -3.38 -5.17 21.11
N TYR A 8 -2.94 -3.92 21.24
CA TYR A 8 -1.55 -3.52 21.09
C TYR A 8 -0.76 -3.99 22.31
N VAL A 9 0.29 -4.80 22.11
CA VAL A 9 1.29 -5.08 23.16
C VAL A 9 2.53 -4.29 22.76
N ALA A 10 2.75 -3.17 23.46
CA ALA A 10 3.94 -2.36 23.31
C ALA A 10 5.13 -3.00 24.04
N ALA A 11 6.33 -2.73 23.53
CA ALA A 11 7.66 -2.92 24.13
C ALA A 11 8.18 -4.37 24.23
N ALA A 12 8.79 -4.85 23.14
CA ALA A 12 9.82 -5.88 23.19
C ALA A 12 11.08 -5.35 22.49
N GLU A 13 12.20 -5.31 23.22
CA GLU A 13 13.48 -4.74 22.76
C GLU A 13 14.47 -5.88 22.50
N GLY A 14 14.23 -6.63 21.42
CA GLY A 14 15.10 -7.72 20.96
C GLY A 14 14.37 -8.63 19.98
N SER A 15 15.08 -9.22 19.01
CA SER A 15 14.46 -10.08 17.98
C SER A 15 13.81 -11.33 18.57
N ASP A 16 14.48 -11.98 19.52
CA ASP A 16 13.96 -13.18 20.18
C ASP A 16 12.78 -12.88 21.11
N GLU A 17 12.84 -11.75 21.83
CA GLU A 17 11.74 -11.32 22.69
C GLU A 17 10.51 -10.91 21.89
N ARG A 18 10.70 -10.22 20.75
CA ARG A 18 9.61 -9.90 19.80
C ARG A 18 8.98 -11.17 19.23
N ALA A 19 9.76 -12.19 18.89
CA ALA A 19 9.23 -13.46 18.43
C ALA A 19 8.43 -14.19 19.53
N ALA A 20 8.94 -14.17 20.77
CA ALA A 20 8.26 -14.74 21.93
C ALA A 20 6.93 -14.03 22.23
N VAL A 21 6.88 -12.70 22.14
CA VAL A 21 5.64 -11.92 22.28
C VAL A 21 4.69 -12.18 21.11
N ALA A 22 5.18 -12.17 19.87
CA ALA A 22 4.39 -12.42 18.67
C ALA A 22 3.70 -13.78 18.70
N SER A 23 4.38 -14.82 19.18
CA SER A 23 3.80 -16.17 19.32
C SER A 23 2.58 -16.23 20.26
N LYS A 24 2.43 -15.26 21.16
CA LYS A 24 1.30 -15.15 22.09
C LYS A 24 0.14 -14.31 21.53
N LEU A 25 0.37 -13.56 20.44
CA LEU A 25 -0.66 -12.74 19.81
C LEU A 25 -1.69 -13.61 19.08
N ARG A 26 -2.94 -13.14 19.04
CA ARG A 26 -4.06 -13.81 18.39
C ARG A 26 -4.91 -12.80 17.63
N ASP A 27 -5.33 -13.17 16.44
CA ASP A 27 -6.40 -12.46 15.76
C ASP A 27 -7.72 -12.88 16.40
N THR A 28 -8.44 -11.91 16.95
CA THR A 28 -9.67 -12.18 17.70
C THR A 28 -10.86 -11.64 16.96
N TYR A 29 -11.77 -12.53 16.58
CA TYR A 29 -13.02 -12.19 15.91
C TYR A 29 -14.17 -12.19 16.91
N VAL A 30 -14.98 -11.13 16.86
CA VAL A 30 -16.26 -11.08 17.58
C VAL A 30 -17.36 -11.46 16.59
N VAL A 31 -18.00 -12.59 16.83
CA VAL A 31 -19.07 -13.14 15.98
C VAL A 31 -20.41 -13.13 16.72
N PRO A 32 -21.53 -12.95 16.03
CA PRO A 32 -22.85 -12.90 16.67
C PRO A 32 -23.28 -14.25 17.28
N PHE A 33 -22.76 -15.36 16.76
CA PHE A 33 -22.97 -16.71 17.25
C PHE A 33 -21.69 -17.53 17.05
N PRO A 34 -21.39 -18.53 17.91
CA PRO A 34 -20.20 -19.36 17.77
C PRO A 34 -20.19 -20.09 16.41
N GLN A 35 -19.15 -19.86 15.61
CA GLN A 35 -19.06 -20.45 14.25
C GLN A 35 -18.21 -21.73 14.20
N CYS A 36 -17.40 -21.99 15.23
CA CYS A 36 -16.54 -23.18 15.27
C CYS A 36 -17.29 -24.34 15.93
N PRO A 37 -17.28 -25.55 15.34
CA PRO A 37 -17.83 -26.75 15.96
C PRO A 37 -17.26 -26.94 17.37
N GLY A 38 -18.14 -27.07 18.37
CA GLY A 38 -17.75 -27.27 19.76
C GLY A 38 -17.41 -26.00 20.56
N SER A 39 -17.36 -24.82 19.93
CA SER A 39 -17.21 -23.56 20.66
C SER A 39 -18.56 -23.04 21.15
N LYS A 40 -18.61 -22.56 22.40
CA LYS A 40 -19.75 -21.84 22.98
C LYS A 40 -19.52 -20.33 23.08
N TYR A 41 -18.37 -19.85 22.58
CA TYR A 41 -17.94 -18.48 22.75
C TYR A 41 -18.12 -17.68 21.46
N CYS A 42 -18.64 -16.45 21.60
CA CYS A 42 -18.74 -15.47 20.52
C CYS A 42 -17.41 -14.76 20.22
N ILE A 43 -16.40 -14.95 21.09
CA ILE A 43 -15.04 -14.46 20.90
C ILE A 43 -14.21 -15.64 20.39
N GLN A 44 -13.69 -15.53 19.18
CA GLN A 44 -12.96 -16.61 18.50
C GLN A 44 -11.53 -16.16 18.20
N PRO A 45 -10.55 -16.53 19.04
CA PRO A 45 -9.14 -16.27 18.77
C PRO A 45 -8.58 -17.28 17.78
N THR A 46 -7.82 -16.81 16.80
CA THR A 46 -7.08 -17.61 15.82
C THR A 46 -5.61 -17.21 15.83
N SER A 47 -4.76 -18.11 15.34
CA SER A 47 -3.36 -17.76 15.06
C SER A 47 -3.31 -16.74 13.91
N PRO A 48 -2.45 -15.71 14.00
CA PRO A 48 -2.20 -14.83 12.87
C PRO A 48 -1.68 -15.62 11.65
N GLU A 49 -2.08 -15.20 10.46
CA GLU A 49 -1.54 -15.75 9.22
C GLU A 49 -0.11 -15.23 8.97
N GLU A 50 0.69 -16.03 8.27
CA GLU A 50 2.00 -15.59 7.79
C GLU A 50 1.86 -14.52 6.70
N ALA A 51 2.90 -13.71 6.51
CA ALA A 51 2.90 -12.68 5.48
C ALA A 51 2.67 -13.30 4.09
N HIS A 52 1.69 -12.78 3.37
CA HIS A 52 1.35 -13.33 2.07
C HIS A 52 2.44 -13.00 1.04
N ALA A 53 3.03 -14.04 0.42
CA ALA A 53 4.16 -13.90 -0.50
C ALA A 53 3.88 -12.99 -1.71
N ARG A 54 2.62 -12.89 -2.16
CA ARG A 54 2.21 -12.03 -3.29
C ARG A 54 1.64 -10.68 -2.88
N CYS A 55 1.75 -10.30 -1.60
CA CYS A 55 1.29 -8.99 -1.15
C CYS A 55 2.16 -7.91 -1.78
N TYR A 56 1.55 -6.94 -2.48
CA TYR A 56 2.29 -5.84 -3.11
C TYR A 56 2.91 -4.85 -2.12
N VAL A 57 2.57 -4.95 -0.83
CA VAL A 57 3.08 -4.08 0.24
C VAL A 57 4.23 -4.75 1.00
N CYS A 58 4.01 -5.96 1.52
CA CYS A 58 4.98 -6.66 2.38
C CYS A 58 5.65 -7.88 1.73
N GLY A 59 5.28 -8.24 0.51
CA GLY A 59 5.80 -9.40 -0.21
C GLY A 59 7.15 -9.14 -0.86
N GLY A 60 8.18 -8.81 -0.07
CA GLY A 60 9.61 -8.95 -0.41
C GLY A 60 10.15 -8.30 -1.69
N GLY A 61 9.37 -7.51 -2.43
CA GLY A 61 9.83 -6.70 -3.57
C GLY A 61 10.01 -7.43 -4.92
N ALA A 62 9.70 -8.72 -5.04
CA ALA A 62 9.91 -9.46 -6.31
C ALA A 62 8.77 -9.29 -7.33
N GLY A 63 7.62 -8.76 -6.92
CA GLY A 63 6.46 -8.56 -7.80
C GLY A 63 5.98 -7.12 -7.73
N GLY A 64 6.40 -6.31 -8.68
CA GLY A 64 5.72 -5.05 -8.96
C GLY A 64 4.24 -5.29 -9.29
N ILE A 65 3.44 -4.23 -9.24
CA ILE A 65 2.04 -4.29 -9.68
C ILE A 65 1.99 -3.97 -11.17
N THR A 66 1.33 -4.80 -11.95
CA THR A 66 1.03 -4.49 -13.35
C THR A 66 -0.28 -3.73 -13.44
N LEU A 67 -0.25 -2.53 -14.02
CA LEU A 67 -1.43 -1.73 -14.31
C LEU A 67 -1.75 -1.82 -15.81
N SER A 68 -3.01 -2.05 -16.15
CA SER A 68 -3.50 -2.00 -17.53
C SER A 68 -4.43 -0.81 -17.69
N LEU A 69 -4.03 0.17 -18.48
CA LEU A 69 -4.75 1.42 -18.72
C LEU A 69 -4.56 1.88 -20.17
N ASP A 70 -5.48 2.71 -20.65
CA ASP A 70 -5.35 3.33 -21.97
C ASP A 70 -4.49 4.59 -21.87
N THR A 71 -3.25 4.50 -22.34
CA THR A 71 -2.29 5.60 -22.30
C THR A 71 -2.76 6.83 -23.08
N ASN A 72 -3.60 6.65 -24.11
CA ASN A 72 -4.09 7.76 -24.92
C ASN A 72 -5.15 8.60 -24.22
N VAL A 73 -5.75 8.09 -23.14
CA VAL A 73 -6.81 8.79 -22.40
C VAL A 73 -6.25 9.35 -21.09
N TRP A 74 -5.42 8.56 -20.41
CA TRP A 74 -4.91 8.90 -19.09
C TRP A 74 -3.85 10.00 -19.14
N THR A 75 -3.97 10.91 -18.19
CA THR A 75 -2.95 11.91 -17.88
C THR A 75 -2.04 11.45 -16.74
N LEU A 76 -0.86 12.06 -16.63
CA LEU A 76 0.06 11.76 -15.52
C LEU A 76 -0.57 12.10 -14.15
N GLY A 77 -1.34 13.18 -14.06
CA GLY A 77 -2.04 13.56 -12.83
C GLY A 77 -3.16 12.59 -12.43
N GLU A 78 -3.83 11.97 -13.40
CA GLU A 78 -4.81 10.91 -13.14
C GLU A 78 -4.14 9.63 -12.65
N LEU A 79 -2.96 9.29 -13.19
CA LEU A 79 -2.16 8.17 -12.71
C LEU A 79 -1.71 8.41 -11.26
N ALA A 80 -1.12 9.57 -10.95
CA ALA A 80 -0.73 9.94 -9.58
C ALA A 80 -1.93 9.88 -8.62
N SER A 81 -3.08 10.43 -9.04
CA SER A 81 -4.32 10.37 -8.27
C SER A 81 -4.81 8.95 -8.03
N PHE A 82 -4.66 8.05 -9.01
CA PHE A 82 -4.99 6.64 -8.88
C PHE A 82 -4.10 5.97 -7.84
N LEU A 83 -2.79 6.21 -7.86
CA LEU A 83 -1.86 5.64 -6.88
C LEU A 83 -2.23 6.08 -5.45
N LYS A 84 -2.58 7.34 -5.25
CA LYS A 84 -3.04 7.85 -3.94
C LYS A 84 -4.36 7.22 -3.50
N LYS A 85 -5.35 7.16 -4.40
CA LYS A 85 -6.71 6.69 -4.06
C LYS A 85 -6.84 5.17 -3.97
N LYS A 86 -6.09 4.42 -4.77
CA LYS A 86 -6.24 2.96 -4.93
C LYS A 86 -5.12 2.17 -4.30
N LEU A 87 -3.89 2.66 -4.36
CA LEU A 87 -2.74 2.01 -3.71
C LEU A 87 -2.40 2.62 -2.36
N SER A 88 -3.13 3.67 -1.94
CA SER A 88 -2.93 4.36 -0.66
C SER A 88 -1.51 4.93 -0.50
N MET A 89 -0.89 5.34 -1.61
CA MET A 89 0.37 6.09 -1.58
C MET A 89 0.11 7.52 -1.07
N HIS A 90 0.94 8.02 -0.15
CA HIS A 90 0.72 9.35 0.42
C HIS A 90 1.31 10.45 -0.46
N LEU A 91 2.61 10.34 -0.74
CA LEU A 91 3.42 11.24 -1.55
C LEU A 91 4.14 10.39 -2.62
N PRO A 92 3.49 10.08 -3.76
CA PRO A 92 4.09 9.23 -4.76
C PRO A 92 5.16 9.99 -5.55
N LEU A 93 6.33 9.35 -5.69
CA LEU A 93 7.39 9.71 -6.63
C LEU A 93 7.23 8.84 -7.89
N LEU A 94 7.12 9.45 -9.06
CA LEU A 94 7.04 8.75 -10.34
C LEU A 94 8.26 9.07 -11.18
N GLU A 95 8.95 8.02 -11.59
CA GLU A 95 10.15 8.08 -12.42
C GLU A 95 10.11 7.01 -13.51
N THR A 96 10.83 7.26 -14.59
CA THR A 96 11.10 6.28 -15.65
C THR A 96 12.61 6.22 -15.88
N ASP A 97 13.09 5.06 -16.33
CA ASP A 97 14.51 4.87 -16.61
C ASP A 97 15.05 5.86 -17.67
N GLU A 98 14.18 6.31 -18.59
CA GLU A 98 14.56 7.15 -19.73
C GLU A 98 14.50 8.64 -19.44
N ALA A 99 13.45 9.11 -18.77
CA ALA A 99 13.20 10.52 -18.53
C ALA A 99 13.56 10.98 -17.11
N GLY A 100 13.93 10.05 -16.23
CA GLY A 100 14.10 10.33 -14.80
C GLY A 100 12.76 10.71 -14.16
N GLN A 101 12.78 11.77 -13.36
CA GLN A 101 11.68 12.13 -12.47
C GLN A 101 10.56 12.89 -13.18
N LEU A 102 9.37 12.29 -13.24
CA LEU A 102 8.20 12.81 -13.94
C LEU A 102 7.22 13.52 -13.02
N TYR A 103 7.17 13.12 -11.75
CA TYR A 103 6.24 13.64 -10.76
C TYR A 103 6.76 13.40 -9.34
N GLU A 104 6.62 14.40 -8.48
CA GLU A 104 6.87 14.28 -7.04
C GLU A 104 5.87 15.15 -6.28
N GLU A 105 5.57 14.75 -5.05
CA GLU A 105 4.83 15.56 -4.09
C GLU A 105 5.66 15.65 -2.80
N GLY A 106 5.75 16.84 -2.24
CA GLY A 106 6.50 17.12 -1.02
C GLY A 106 6.49 18.61 -0.71
N ASP A 107 6.81 18.95 0.53
CA ASP A 107 6.96 20.35 0.96
C ASP A 107 8.37 20.89 0.64
N ASP A 108 9.25 20.05 0.10
CA ASP A 108 10.65 20.31 -0.23
C ASP A 108 10.90 20.65 -1.71
N LEU A 109 9.83 20.80 -2.51
CA LEU A 109 9.90 21.17 -3.92
C LEU A 109 10.07 22.67 -4.12
N ASP A 110 10.97 23.06 -5.03
CA ASP A 110 11.13 24.44 -5.46
C ASP A 110 9.99 24.88 -6.42
N GLU A 111 9.76 26.19 -6.56
CA GLU A 111 8.64 26.74 -7.34
C GLU A 111 8.68 26.31 -8.82
N ASP A 112 9.86 26.21 -9.42
CA ASP A 112 10.05 25.75 -10.80
C ASP A 112 9.74 24.27 -10.98
N GLU A 113 9.99 23.47 -9.94
CA GLU A 113 9.65 22.04 -9.93
C GLU A 113 8.15 21.83 -9.82
N VAL A 114 7.48 22.58 -8.95
CA VAL A 114 6.02 22.56 -8.83
C VAL A 114 5.38 22.93 -10.17
N GLU A 115 5.80 24.04 -10.79
CA GLU A 115 5.25 24.46 -12.09
C GLU A 115 5.51 23.41 -13.19
N ARG A 116 6.70 22.80 -13.18
CA ARG A 116 7.06 21.69 -14.09
C ARG A 116 6.10 20.52 -13.91
N TYR A 117 5.92 20.03 -12.70
CA TYR A 117 5.08 18.87 -12.42
C TYR A 117 3.60 19.15 -12.67
N GLU A 118 3.10 20.35 -12.35
CA GLU A 118 1.72 20.75 -12.69
C GLU A 118 1.47 20.81 -14.20
N THR A 119 2.49 21.19 -14.97
CA THR A 119 2.43 21.21 -16.43
C THR A 119 2.44 19.79 -17.00
N LEU A 120 3.31 18.91 -16.48
CA LEU A 120 3.35 17.50 -16.88
C LEU A 120 2.09 16.74 -16.47
N ALA A 121 1.52 17.03 -15.30
CA ALA A 121 0.32 16.38 -14.79
C ALA A 121 -0.89 16.48 -15.75
N LYS A 122 -0.96 17.56 -16.54
CA LYS A 122 -2.05 17.80 -17.52
C LYS A 122 -1.84 17.09 -18.85
N LYS A 123 -0.64 16.61 -19.14
CA LYS A 123 -0.33 15.91 -20.40
C LYS A 123 -0.75 14.44 -20.30
N ARG A 124 -1.13 13.88 -21.45
CA ARG A 124 -1.39 12.45 -21.63
C ARG A 124 -0.09 11.66 -21.57
N LEU A 125 -0.17 10.39 -21.18
CA LEU A 125 1.01 9.54 -20.99
C LEU A 125 1.94 9.49 -22.23
N PRO A 126 1.45 9.33 -23.48
CA PRO A 126 2.30 9.36 -24.68
C PRO A 126 3.01 10.69 -24.94
N GLY A 127 2.55 11.77 -24.31
CA GLY A 127 3.15 13.11 -24.41
C GLY A 127 4.22 13.37 -23.36
N MET A 128 4.58 12.35 -22.55
CA MET A 128 5.67 12.41 -21.59
C MET A 128 7.05 12.30 -22.29
N PRO A 129 8.11 12.86 -21.71
CA PRO A 129 9.46 12.49 -22.10
C PRO A 129 9.65 10.99 -21.85
N GLY A 130 10.27 10.26 -22.78
CA GLY A 130 10.33 8.80 -22.75
C GLY A 130 9.06 8.10 -23.25
N ASP A 131 8.34 8.73 -24.20
CA ASP A 131 7.20 8.22 -25.00
C ASP A 131 5.98 7.58 -24.27
N GLY A 132 5.99 7.57 -22.93
CA GLY A 132 4.89 7.07 -22.11
C GLY A 132 4.77 5.55 -22.10
N SER A 133 5.83 4.83 -22.46
CA SER A 133 5.91 3.36 -22.41
C SER A 133 6.61 2.80 -21.17
#